data_AF-A0A8H8J8C0-F1
#
_entry.id   AF-A0A8H8J8C0-F1
#
_cell.length_a   1.000
_cell.length_b   1.000
_cell.length_c   1.000
_cell.angle_alpha   90.00
_cell.angle_beta   90.00
_cell.angle_gamma   90.00
#
_symmetry.space_group_name_H-M   'P 1'
#
loop_
_entity.id
_entity.type
_entity.pdbx_description
1 polymer ?
#
loop_
_entity_poly.entity_id
_entity_poly.type
_entity_poly.pdbx_seq_one_letter_code
_entity_poly.pdbx_strand_id
1 'polypeptide(L)'
;MPNGSGNNTTNVAFSSVPAAGGSSKAKKYTTVADPRSALNQLASRNEKLASMPTEKREAVEERSRWDKAEIRAEGGKVHDDAARLKKAAKRKEKEKLKSKVEWNKRKETLAANMAAKQKKRTDIAQRNERRNDARKGIKPKAGKARPGFEGKRTFGGKKGAGKPGK
;
A
#
# COMPACT_ATOMS: atom_id res chain seq x y z
N MET A 1 33.81 25.85 73.57
CA MET A 1 32.75 24.98 73.00
C MET A 1 33.06 24.77 71.52
N PRO A 2 33.16 23.51 71.05
CA PRO A 2 33.86 23.14 69.81
C PRO A 2 33.03 23.34 68.53
N ASN A 3 33.72 23.74 67.45
CA ASN A 3 33.19 23.91 66.10
C ASN A 3 33.01 22.53 65.42
N GLY A 4 31.80 22.27 64.92
CA GLY A 4 31.37 20.98 64.40
C GLY A 4 32.02 20.59 63.06
N SER A 5 32.51 19.36 63.03
CA SER A 5 33.03 18.57 61.91
C SER A 5 32.29 18.80 60.59
N GLY A 6 32.98 19.39 59.60
CA GLY A 6 32.55 19.40 58.20
C GLY A 6 32.88 18.07 57.53
N ASN A 7 31.86 17.34 57.10
CA ASN A 7 32.00 16.10 56.34
C ASN A 7 32.64 16.39 54.97
N ASN A 8 33.95 16.14 54.84
CA ASN A 8 34.67 16.16 53.57
C ASN A 8 34.19 15.01 52.67
N THR A 9 33.12 15.26 51.92
CA THR A 9 32.63 14.35 50.88
C THR A 9 33.24 14.82 49.57
N THR A 10 34.22 14.08 49.04
CA THR A 10 34.87 14.38 47.76
C THR A 10 33.86 14.17 46.64
N ASN A 11 33.29 15.24 46.12
CA ASN A 11 32.42 15.20 44.95
C ASN A 11 33.28 14.91 43.72
N VAL A 12 33.40 13.63 43.35
CA VAL A 12 34.09 13.22 42.12
C VAL A 12 33.15 13.50 40.96
N ALA A 13 33.14 14.74 40.47
CA ALA A 13 32.45 15.11 39.25
C ALA A 13 33.26 14.58 38.06
N PHE A 14 32.77 13.51 37.43
CA PHE A 14 33.33 13.07 36.15
C PHE A 14 32.97 14.13 35.10
N SER A 15 33.95 14.93 34.68
CA SER A 15 33.76 15.81 33.54
C SER A 15 33.44 14.94 32.33
N SER A 16 32.26 15.13 31.73
CA SER A 16 31.91 14.46 30.49
C SER A 16 32.88 14.95 29.43
N VAL A 17 33.92 14.18 29.11
CA VAL A 17 34.78 14.47 27.97
C VAL A 17 33.89 14.35 26.73
N PRO A 18 33.56 15.45 26.03
CA PRO A 18 32.86 15.32 24.77
C PRO A 18 33.82 14.59 23.82
N ALA A 19 33.40 13.46 23.28
CA ALA A 19 34.16 12.73 22.28
C ALA A 19 34.42 13.65 21.09
N ALA A 20 35.63 14.19 21.01
CA ALA A 20 36.08 15.10 19.96
C ALA A 20 36.17 14.33 18.63
N GLY A 21 35.04 14.06 17.99
CA GLY A 21 34.97 13.39 16.70
C GLY A 21 33.74 12.54 16.41
N GLY A 22 32.90 12.22 17.41
CA GLY A 22 31.75 11.29 17.27
C GLY A 22 30.79 11.65 16.13
N SER A 23 30.39 12.92 16.05
CA SER A 23 29.47 13.41 15.02
C SER A 23 30.01 13.30 13.58
N SER A 24 31.32 13.47 13.39
CA SER A 24 31.97 13.37 12.07
C SER A 24 32.11 11.91 11.61
N LYS A 25 32.41 11.01 12.55
CA LYS A 25 32.44 9.56 12.31
C LYS A 25 31.03 9.06 11.97
N ALA A 26 30.01 9.50 12.70
CA ALA A 26 28.62 9.12 12.42
C ALA A 26 28.19 9.44 10.97
N LYS A 27 28.47 10.65 10.47
CA LYS A 27 28.15 11.05 9.08
C LYS A 27 28.83 10.18 8.01
N LYS A 28 29.97 9.57 8.31
CA LYS A 28 30.69 8.68 7.37
C LYS A 28 29.98 7.34 7.17
N TYR A 29 29.29 6.84 8.20
CA TYR A 29 28.61 5.54 8.17
C TYR A 29 27.09 5.64 8.04
N THR A 30 26.54 6.85 7.91
CA THR A 30 25.14 7.06 7.55
C THR A 30 24.90 6.70 6.09
N THR A 31 23.94 5.82 5.84
CA THR A 31 23.49 5.49 4.48
C THR A 31 22.34 6.39 4.03
N VAL A 32 22.12 6.46 2.73
CA VAL A 32 20.94 7.14 2.17
C VAL A 32 19.64 6.49 2.68
N ALA A 33 18.60 7.30 2.86
CA ALA A 33 17.31 6.89 3.41
C ALA A 33 16.53 5.89 2.51
N ASP A 34 16.85 5.84 1.21
CA ASP A 34 16.27 4.86 0.30
C ASP A 34 16.99 3.50 0.39
N PRO A 35 16.29 2.40 0.75
CA PRO A 35 16.93 1.10 0.96
C PRO A 35 17.59 0.51 -0.28
N ARG A 36 17.16 0.87 -1.50
CA ARG A 36 17.85 0.45 -2.72
C ARG A 36 19.16 1.18 -2.91
N SER A 37 19.12 2.51 -2.77
CA SER A 37 20.34 3.32 -2.80
C SER A 37 21.34 2.88 -1.73
N ALA A 38 20.87 2.55 -0.53
CA ALA A 38 21.73 2.04 0.55
C ALA A 38 22.36 0.68 0.20
N LEU A 39 21.63 -0.22 -0.47
CA LEU A 39 22.18 -1.49 -0.94
C LEU A 39 23.29 -1.27 -1.98
N ASN A 40 23.08 -0.36 -2.92
CA ASN A 40 24.09 -0.01 -3.92
C ASN A 40 25.33 0.61 -3.25
N GLN A 41 25.14 1.49 -2.25
CA GLN A 41 26.25 2.06 -1.48
C GLN A 41 27.08 0.99 -0.77
N LEU A 42 26.44 -0.04 -0.21
CA LEU A 42 27.15 -1.17 0.40
C LEU A 42 27.89 -2.01 -0.64
N ALA A 43 27.27 -2.27 -1.79
CA ALA A 43 27.93 -2.99 -2.88
C ALA A 43 29.19 -2.24 -3.34
N SER A 44 29.08 -0.93 -3.61
CA SER A 44 30.21 -0.08 -3.99
C SER A 44 31.30 0.03 -2.91
N ARG A 45 30.93 -0.02 -1.63
CA ARG A 45 31.89 -0.07 -0.52
C ARG A 45 32.64 -1.41 -0.50
N ASN A 46 31.93 -2.51 -0.71
CA ASN A 46 32.52 -3.85 -0.74
C ASN A 46 33.43 -4.04 -1.97
N GLU A 47 33.05 -3.51 -3.13
CA GLU A 47 33.88 -3.50 -4.34
C GLU A 47 35.19 -2.73 -4.12
N LYS A 48 35.11 -1.56 -3.47
CA LYS A 48 36.30 -0.78 -3.09
C LYS A 48 37.20 -1.51 -2.12
N LEU A 49 36.64 -2.27 -1.17
CA LEU A 49 37.42 -3.10 -0.24
C LEU A 49 38.06 -4.30 -0.96
N ALA A 50 37.36 -4.87 -1.94
CA ALA A 50 37.88 -5.97 -2.75
C ALA A 50 39.02 -5.55 -3.69
N SER A 51 39.04 -4.29 -4.14
CA SER A 51 40.10 -3.76 -5.00
C SER A 51 41.37 -3.33 -4.25
N MET A 52 41.38 -3.37 -2.91
CA MET A 52 42.53 -2.97 -2.09
C MET A 52 43.43 -4.16 -1.71
N PRO A 53 44.74 -3.95 -1.50
CA PRO A 53 45.65 -4.97 -0.98
C PRO A 53 45.21 -5.51 0.40
N THR A 54 45.48 -6.78 0.68
CA THR A 54 45.04 -7.51 1.89
C THR A 54 45.45 -6.82 3.19
N GLU A 55 46.69 -6.34 3.29
CA GLU A 55 47.19 -5.64 4.48
C GLU A 55 46.41 -4.35 4.78
N LYS A 56 46.11 -3.56 3.74
CA LYS A 56 45.31 -2.33 3.88
C LYS A 56 43.86 -2.64 4.18
N ARG A 57 43.35 -3.77 3.69
CA ARG A 57 41.99 -4.22 3.95
C ARG A 57 41.78 -4.57 5.42
N GLU A 58 42.69 -5.33 6.02
CA GLU A 58 42.61 -5.71 7.44
C GLU A 58 42.67 -4.48 8.35
N ALA A 59 43.59 -3.54 8.09
CA ALA A 59 43.69 -2.30 8.84
C ALA A 59 42.42 -1.42 8.72
N VAL A 60 41.80 -1.37 7.52
CA VAL A 60 40.56 -0.63 7.29
C VAL A 60 39.35 -1.32 7.94
N GLU A 61 39.31 -2.66 7.94
CA GLU A 61 38.26 -3.44 8.58
C GLU A 61 38.31 -3.30 10.10
N GLU A 62 39.50 -3.36 10.70
CA GLU A 62 39.71 -3.13 12.13
C GLU A 62 39.29 -1.71 12.53
N ARG A 63 39.80 -0.70 11.82
CA ARG A 63 39.40 0.70 12.07
C ARG A 63 37.90 0.89 11.91
N SER A 64 37.30 0.32 10.87
CA SER A 64 35.86 0.42 10.66
C SER A 64 35.06 -0.30 11.73
N ARG A 65 35.56 -1.39 12.29
CA ARG A 65 34.90 -2.12 13.38
C ARG A 65 34.82 -1.27 14.64
N TRP A 66 35.92 -0.61 15.00
CA TRP A 66 35.97 0.30 16.15
C TRP A 66 35.12 1.55 15.93
N ASP A 67 35.24 2.21 14.78
CA ASP A 67 34.40 3.38 14.44
C ASP A 67 32.91 3.04 14.54
N LYS A 68 32.48 1.88 14.02
CA LYS A 68 31.07 1.44 14.07
C LYS A 68 30.62 1.13 15.50
N ALA A 69 31.50 0.56 16.32
CA ALA A 69 31.20 0.26 17.72
C ALA A 69 31.02 1.56 18.52
N GLU A 70 31.91 2.53 18.32
CA GLU A 70 31.84 3.86 18.93
C GLU A 70 30.55 4.59 18.54
N ILE A 71 30.19 4.59 17.25
CA ILE A 71 28.95 5.20 16.78
C ILE A 71 27.72 4.54 17.42
N ARG A 72 27.68 3.21 17.53
CA ARG A 72 26.57 2.53 18.21
C ARG A 72 26.52 2.85 19.70
N ALA A 73 27.68 2.93 20.36
CA ALA A 73 27.76 3.30 21.78
C ALA A 73 27.29 4.75 22.02
N GLU A 74 27.58 5.67 21.09
CA GLU A 74 27.07 7.04 21.08
C GLU A 74 25.56 7.13 20.75
N GLY A 75 24.95 6.03 20.29
CA GLY A 75 23.52 5.96 19.92
C GLY A 75 23.25 6.25 18.43
N GLY A 76 24.30 6.42 17.62
CA GLY A 76 24.21 6.56 16.17
C GLY A 76 23.75 5.28 15.47
N LYS A 77 22.93 5.44 14.43
CA LYS A 77 22.37 4.32 13.65
C LYS A 77 23.29 3.97 12.48
N VAL A 78 23.77 2.73 12.46
CA VAL A 78 24.54 2.16 11.35
C VAL A 78 23.65 1.18 10.57
N HIS A 79 23.40 1.47 9.29
CA HIS A 79 22.51 0.70 8.41
C HIS A 79 23.29 -0.08 7.35
N ASP A 80 24.09 -1.06 7.77
CA ASP A 80 25.00 -1.82 6.91
C ASP A 80 24.59 -3.27 6.62
N ASP A 81 23.43 -3.70 7.13
CA ASP A 81 22.90 -5.06 6.93
C ASP A 81 22.20 -5.22 5.57
N ALA A 82 22.86 -5.94 4.65
CA ALA A 82 22.34 -6.21 3.31
C ALA A 82 21.02 -6.99 3.31
N ALA A 83 20.81 -7.93 4.23
CA ALA A 83 19.57 -8.71 4.31
C ALA A 83 18.40 -7.82 4.76
N ARG A 84 18.65 -6.94 5.74
CA ARG A 84 17.67 -5.97 6.22
C ARG A 84 17.32 -4.93 5.15
N LEU A 85 18.30 -4.43 4.40
CA LEU A 85 18.08 -3.49 3.30
C LEU A 85 17.30 -4.13 2.15
N LYS A 86 17.61 -5.37 1.76
CA LYS A 86 16.81 -6.13 0.79
C LYS A 86 15.36 -6.29 1.24
N LYS A 87 15.13 -6.63 2.51
CA LYS A 87 13.77 -6.73 3.08
C LYS A 87 13.06 -5.37 3.08
N ALA A 88 13.76 -4.30 3.43
CA ALA A 88 13.21 -2.95 3.43
C ALA A 88 12.83 -2.49 2.01
N ALA A 89 13.67 -2.75 1.01
CA ALA A 89 13.38 -2.50 -0.39
C ALA A 89 12.11 -3.24 -0.82
N LYS A 90 12.03 -4.56 -0.56
CA LYS A 90 10.83 -5.37 -0.88
C LYS A 90 9.57 -4.86 -0.18
N ARG A 91 9.66 -4.37 1.06
CA ARG A 91 8.53 -3.78 1.79
C ARG A 91 8.04 -2.50 1.10
N LYS A 92 8.94 -1.58 0.76
CA LYS A 92 8.59 -0.35 0.03
C LYS A 92 7.94 -0.64 -1.33
N GLU A 93 8.40 -1.68 -2.03
CA GLU A 93 7.77 -2.09 -3.29
C GLU A 93 6.36 -2.63 -3.09
N LYS A 94 6.17 -3.51 -2.10
CA LYS A 94 4.84 -4.04 -1.76
C LYS A 94 3.87 -2.92 -1.38
N GLU A 95 4.35 -1.93 -0.63
CA GLU A 95 3.55 -0.75 -0.27
C GLU A 95 3.12 0.02 -1.53
N LYS A 96 4.05 0.33 -2.45
CA LYS A 96 3.73 0.97 -3.72
C LYS A 96 2.73 0.16 -4.56
N LEU A 97 2.87 -1.18 -4.59
CA LEU A 97 1.93 -2.06 -5.30
C LEU A 97 0.53 -2.00 -4.67
N LYS A 98 0.42 -2.06 -3.34
CA LYS A 98 -0.86 -1.92 -2.63
C LYS A 98 -1.51 -0.59 -2.94
N SER A 99 -0.76 0.51 -2.85
CA SER A 99 -1.28 1.83 -3.23
C SER A 99 -1.77 1.85 -4.67
N LYS A 100 -1.01 1.30 -5.63
CA LYS A 100 -1.45 1.22 -7.03
C LYS A 100 -2.77 0.47 -7.19
N VAL A 101 -2.91 -0.69 -6.53
CA VAL A 101 -4.15 -1.49 -6.57
C VAL A 101 -5.32 -0.72 -5.95
N GLU A 102 -5.13 -0.07 -4.81
CA GLU A 102 -6.16 0.73 -4.16
C GLU A 102 -6.62 1.91 -5.03
N TRP A 103 -5.68 2.61 -5.66
CA TRP A 103 -5.99 3.71 -6.57
C TRP A 103 -6.74 3.23 -7.81
N ASN A 104 -6.37 2.08 -8.37
CA ASN A 104 -7.11 1.47 -9.49
C ASN A 104 -8.53 1.07 -9.07
N LYS A 105 -8.69 0.43 -7.90
CA LYS A 105 -10.00 0.09 -7.35
C LYS A 105 -10.87 1.33 -7.14
N ARG A 106 -10.31 2.43 -6.64
CA ARG A 106 -11.03 3.71 -6.50
C ARG A 106 -11.49 4.28 -7.84
N LYS A 107 -10.67 4.17 -8.89
CA LYS A 107 -11.06 4.61 -10.25
C LYS A 107 -12.17 3.74 -10.82
N GLU A 108 -12.09 2.43 -10.63
CA GLU A 108 -13.10 1.47 -11.07
C GLU A 108 -14.44 1.72 -10.35
N THR A 109 -14.44 1.90 -9.04
CA THR A 109 -15.67 2.21 -8.29
C THR A 109 -16.27 3.55 -8.71
N LEU A 110 -15.44 4.57 -8.99
CA LEU A 110 -15.90 5.85 -9.50
C LEU A 110 -16.54 5.69 -10.88
N ALA A 111 -15.90 4.97 -11.80
CA ALA A 111 -16.45 4.68 -13.12
C ALA A 111 -17.77 3.89 -13.04
N ALA A 112 -17.84 2.85 -12.21
CA ALA A 112 -19.06 2.08 -11.98
C ALA A 112 -20.18 2.93 -11.40
N ASN A 113 -19.88 3.82 -10.44
CA ASN A 113 -20.86 4.75 -9.86
C ASN A 113 -21.37 5.77 -10.89
N MET A 114 -20.50 6.29 -11.75
CA MET A 114 -20.89 7.18 -12.85
C MET A 114 -21.78 6.44 -13.85
N ALA A 115 -21.39 5.23 -14.27
CA ALA A 115 -22.16 4.40 -15.18
C ALA A 115 -23.54 4.04 -14.60
N ALA A 116 -23.61 3.70 -13.31
CA ALA A 116 -24.86 3.42 -12.62
C ALA A 116 -25.79 4.65 -12.56
N LYS A 117 -25.23 5.84 -12.27
CA LYS A 117 -25.99 7.09 -12.30
C LYS A 117 -26.50 7.41 -13.72
N GLN A 118 -25.66 7.21 -14.73
CA GLN A 118 -26.06 7.43 -16.11
C GLN A 118 -27.15 6.45 -16.55
N LYS A 119 -27.02 5.16 -16.21
CA LYS A 119 -28.05 4.13 -16.47
C LYS A 119 -29.39 4.48 -15.82
N LYS A 120 -29.38 5.00 -14.58
CA LYS A 120 -30.60 5.48 -13.92
C LYS A 120 -31.23 6.65 -14.67
N ARG A 121 -30.44 7.61 -15.16
CA ARG A 121 -30.95 8.74 -15.96
C ARG A 121 -31.55 8.27 -17.29
N THR A 122 -30.90 7.35 -17.99
CA THR A 122 -31.40 6.81 -19.26
C THR A 122 -32.68 6.00 -19.07
N ASP A 123 -32.79 5.19 -18.02
CA ASP A 123 -34.01 4.40 -17.75
C ASP A 123 -35.21 5.30 -17.42
N ILE A 124 -34.99 6.37 -16.64
CA ILE A 124 -36.04 7.38 -16.37
C ILE A 124 -36.47 8.08 -17.66
N ALA A 125 -35.52 8.48 -18.51
CA ALA A 125 -35.84 9.09 -19.81
C ALA A 125 -36.67 8.16 -20.69
N GLN A 126 -36.24 6.90 -20.84
CA GLN A 126 -36.97 5.87 -21.59
C GLN A 126 -38.36 5.58 -20.98
N ARG A 127 -38.50 5.64 -19.64
CA ARG A 127 -39.81 5.51 -18.99
C ARG A 127 -40.72 6.71 -19.28
N ASN A 128 -40.17 7.92 -19.29
CA ASN A 128 -40.93 9.14 -19.57
C ASN A 128 -41.36 9.19 -21.05
N GLU A 129 -40.48 8.82 -21.98
CA GLU A 129 -40.80 8.67 -23.41
C GLU A 129 -41.94 7.66 -23.61
N ARG A 130 -41.81 6.45 -23.05
CA ARG A 130 -42.89 5.43 -23.10
C ARG A 130 -44.21 5.93 -22.55
N ARG A 131 -44.21 6.74 -21.48
CA ARG A 131 -45.44 7.36 -20.95
C ARG A 131 -46.00 8.44 -21.87
N ASN A 132 -45.14 9.22 -22.52
CA ASN A 132 -45.56 10.26 -23.46
C ASN A 132 -46.18 9.65 -24.72
N ASP A 133 -45.55 8.62 -25.29
CA ASP A 133 -46.07 7.89 -26.45
C ASP A 133 -47.43 7.26 -26.16
N ALA A 134 -47.59 6.66 -24.97
CA ALA A 134 -48.88 6.14 -24.51
C ALA A 134 -49.95 7.24 -24.39
N ARG A 135 -49.59 8.45 -23.93
CA ARG A 135 -50.51 9.60 -23.87
C ARG A 135 -50.88 10.14 -25.26
N LYS A 136 -49.95 10.08 -26.22
CA LYS A 136 -50.17 10.47 -27.62
C LYS A 136 -50.90 9.41 -28.44
N GLY A 137 -51.30 8.28 -27.83
CA GLY A 137 -51.99 7.19 -28.52
C GLY A 137 -51.09 6.37 -29.45
N ILE A 138 -49.77 6.61 -29.42
CA ILE A 138 -48.78 5.88 -30.22
C ILE A 138 -48.56 4.54 -29.52
N LYS A 139 -49.26 3.50 -30.00
CA LYS A 139 -49.11 2.14 -29.46
C LYS A 139 -47.67 1.68 -29.70
N PRO A 140 -46.98 1.10 -28.70
CA PRO A 140 -45.69 0.48 -28.93
C PRO A 140 -45.84 -0.57 -30.02
N LYS A 141 -44.90 -0.62 -30.99
CA LYS A 141 -44.89 -1.67 -32.01
C LYS A 141 -44.99 -3.02 -31.28
N ALA A 142 -46.04 -3.77 -31.60
CA ALA A 142 -46.30 -5.09 -31.02
C ALA A 142 -45.16 -6.05 -31.42
N GLY A 143 -44.09 -6.07 -30.63
CA GLY A 143 -43.16 -7.18 -30.58
C GLY A 143 -43.88 -8.40 -30.02
N LYS A 144 -43.52 -9.59 -30.55
CA LYS A 144 -44.12 -10.90 -30.25
C LYS A 144 -44.66 -11.00 -28.82
N ALA A 145 -45.91 -11.43 -28.71
CA ALA A 145 -46.61 -11.69 -27.45
C ALA A 145 -45.72 -12.44 -26.45
N ARG A 146 -45.82 -12.06 -25.18
CA ARG A 146 -45.17 -12.75 -24.06
C ARG A 146 -45.63 -14.21 -24.10
N PRO A 147 -44.73 -15.20 -24.24
CA PRO A 147 -45.12 -16.60 -24.21
C PRO A 147 -45.73 -16.90 -22.84
N GLY A 148 -47.03 -17.22 -22.82
CA GLY A 148 -47.76 -17.64 -21.62
C GLY A 148 -48.71 -16.61 -20.98
N PHE A 149 -48.82 -15.37 -21.49
CA PHE A 149 -49.76 -14.40 -20.92
C PHE A 149 -50.86 -14.02 -21.93
N GLU A 150 -51.84 -14.94 -21.98
CA GLU A 150 -53.23 -14.77 -22.43
C GLU A 150 -53.49 -14.39 -23.89
N GLY A 151 -53.79 -15.41 -24.69
CA GLY A 151 -54.22 -15.26 -26.08
C GLY A 151 -55.16 -16.37 -26.56
N LYS A 152 -56.21 -16.73 -25.81
CA LYS A 152 -57.45 -17.31 -26.38
C LYS A 152 -58.60 -17.25 -25.39
N ARG A 153 -59.52 -16.31 -25.58
CA ARG A 153 -60.89 -16.44 -25.05
C ARG A 153 -61.61 -17.49 -25.91
N THR A 154 -61.57 -18.76 -25.51
CA THR A 154 -62.42 -19.81 -26.09
C THR A 154 -62.69 -20.87 -25.02
N PHE A 155 -63.57 -20.56 -24.08
CA PHE A 155 -64.37 -21.58 -23.44
C PHE A 155 -65.81 -21.06 -23.33
N GLY A 156 -66.46 -21.03 -24.48
CA GLY A 156 -67.85 -20.66 -24.66
C GLY A 156 -68.38 -21.39 -25.88
N GLY A 157 -69.00 -22.55 -25.63
CA GLY A 157 -69.90 -23.26 -26.55
C GLY A 157 -69.26 -24.08 -27.67
N LYS A 158 -69.45 -25.42 -27.64
CA LYS A 158 -70.42 -26.10 -28.51
C LYS A 158 -70.50 -27.60 -28.19
N LYS A 159 -71.76 -28.05 -28.07
CA LYS A 159 -72.24 -29.43 -27.99
C LYS A 159 -71.66 -30.34 -29.08
N GLY A 160 -71.45 -31.62 -28.77
CA GLY A 160 -71.63 -32.71 -29.75
C GLY A 160 -70.82 -33.98 -29.50
N ALA A 161 -71.55 -35.10 -29.31
CA ALA A 161 -71.14 -36.52 -29.38
C ALA A 161 -70.28 -37.03 -28.21
N GLY A 162 -70.55 -38.16 -27.55
CA GLY A 162 -71.52 -39.25 -27.72
C GLY A 162 -71.08 -40.32 -26.70
N LYS A 163 -72.02 -40.91 -25.96
CA LYS A 163 -71.76 -41.93 -24.92
C LYS A 163 -71.27 -43.25 -25.57
N PRO A 164 -70.48 -44.08 -24.88
CA PRO A 164 -71.08 -45.30 -24.34
C PRO A 164 -70.54 -45.69 -22.95
N GLY A 165 -71.41 -46.28 -22.13
CA GLY A 165 -71.06 -46.78 -20.79
C GLY A 165 -72.28 -47.17 -19.93
N LYS A 166 -73.17 -48.00 -20.48
CA LYS A 166 -73.76 -49.21 -19.86
C LYS A 166 -74.51 -49.96 -20.96
#